data_AF-W1XYB3-F1
#
_entry.id   AF-W1XYB3-F1
#
_cell.length_a   1.000
_cell.length_b   1.000
_cell.length_c   1.000
_cell.angle_alpha   90.00
_cell.angle_beta   90.00
_cell.angle_gamma   90.00
#
_symmetry.space_group_name_H-M   'P 1'
#
loop_
_entity.id
_entity.type
_entity.pdbx_description
1 polymer ?
#
loop_
_entity_poly.entity_id
_entity_poly.type
_entity_poly.pdbx_seq_one_letter_code
_entity_poly.pdbx_strand_id
1 'polypeptide(L)' 'IHVLQGERPMASDNKTLGRFQLTDIPPAPRGVPQIEVTFDIDKNGIVNVTAKDLGTNKEQNITFSSSSFLALI' A
#
# COMPACT_ATOMS: atom_id res chain seq x y z
N ILE A 1 -2.14 4.59 -3.39
CA ILE A 1 -0.95 3.92 -2.83
C ILE A 1 -0.48 2.88 -3.83
N HIS A 2 0.78 2.94 -4.25
CA HIS A 2 1.37 2.02 -5.23
C HIS A 2 2.51 1.29 -4.54
N VAL A 3 2.36 -0.02 -4.39
CA VAL A 3 3.33 -0.88 -3.71
C VAL A 3 4.23 -1.52 -4.77
N LEU A 4 5.54 -1.37 -4.60
CA LEU A 4 6.55 -1.89 -5.50
C LEU A 4 7.60 -2.69 -4.74
N GLN A 5 8.21 -3.65 -5.43
CA GLN A 5 9.33 -4.45 -4.94
C GLN A 5 10.50 -4.35 -5.92
N GLY A 6 11.68 -4.03 -5.40
CA GLY A 6 12.94 -4.05 -6.13
C GLY A 6 14.02 -3.19 -5.49
N GLU A 7 15.22 -3.27 -6.03
CA GLU A 7 16.42 -2.58 -5.51
C GLU A 7 16.77 -1.32 -6.33
N ARG A 8 15.97 -1.01 -7.37
CA ARG A 8 16.24 0.14 -8.24
C ARG A 8 15.74 1.44 -7.58
N PRO A 9 16.45 2.56 -7.74
CA PRO A 9 16.05 3.83 -7.13
C PRO A 9 14.81 4.45 -7.78
N MET A 10 14.59 4.20 -9.07
CA MET A 10 13.45 4.72 -9.80
C MET A 10 12.26 3.76 -9.67
N ALA A 11 11.10 4.28 -9.27
CA ALA A 11 9.89 3.49 -9.09
C ALA A 11 9.47 2.76 -10.38
N SER A 12 9.68 3.36 -11.55
CA SER A 12 9.39 2.74 -12.86
C SER A 12 10.15 1.45 -13.12
N ASP A 13 11.31 1.28 -12.49
CA ASP A 13 12.24 0.18 -12.76
C ASP A 13 12.04 -1.00 -11.78
N ASN A 14 11.09 -0.86 -10.86
CA ASN A 14 10.75 -1.87 -9.86
C ASN A 14 9.47 -2.63 -10.24
N LYS A 15 9.32 -3.84 -9.69
CA LYS A 15 8.13 -4.67 -9.94
C LYS A 15 6.94 -4.13 -9.15
N THR A 16 5.82 -3.91 -9.82
CA THR A 16 4.57 -3.57 -9.12
C THR A 16 4.03 -4.81 -8.40
N LEU A 17 3.75 -4.68 -7.11
CA LEU A 17 3.00 -5.68 -6.34
C LEU A 17 1.49 -5.44 -6.45
N GLY A 18 1.09 -4.18 -6.36
CA GLY A 18 -0.29 -3.77 -6.60
C GLY A 18 -0.56 -2.33 -6.21
N ARG A 19 -1.82 -1.95 -6.34
CA ARG A 19 -2.29 -0.57 -6.13
C ARG A 19 -3.62 -0.62 -5.40
N PHE A 20 -3.78 0.28 -4.45
CA PHE A 20 -5.04 0.50 -3.78
C PHE A 20 -5.19 1.97 -3.41
N GLN A 21 -6.42 2.38 -3.14
CA GLN A 21 -6.75 3.76 -2.82
C GLN A 21 -7.35 3.80 -1.42
N LEU A 22 -6.85 4.71 -0.60
CA LEU A 22 -7.54 5.14 0.60
C LEU A 22 -8.50 6.25 0.18
N THR A 23 -9.79 5.96 0.22
CA THR A 23 -10.85 6.88 -0.21
C THR A 23 -11.47 7.59 0.99
N ASP A 24 -12.35 8.57 0.71
CA ASP A 24 -13.12 9.31 1.72
C ASP A 24 -12.30 10.07 2.76
N ILE A 25 -11.12 10.56 2.38
CA ILE A 25 -10.33 11.46 3.23
C ILE A 25 -11.01 12.83 3.21
N PRO A 26 -11.41 13.39 4.36
CA PRO A 26 -12.06 14.69 4.42
C PRO A 26 -11.11 15.80 3.94
N PRO A 27 -11.63 16.87 3.31
CA PRO A 27 -10.82 18.02 2.94
C PRO A 27 -10.13 18.63 4.17
N ALA A 28 -8.82 18.77 4.11
CA ALA A 28 -8.03 19.40 5.15
C ALA A 28 -6.90 20.23 4.54
N PRO A 29 -6.36 21.21 5.28
CA PRO A 29 -5.18 21.95 4.82
C PRO A 29 -4.02 21.02 4.50
N ARG A 30 -3.20 21.39 3.52
CA ARG A 30 -2.03 20.59 3.12
C ARG A 30 -1.10 20.38 4.33
N GLY A 31 -0.70 19.12 4.56
CA GLY A 31 0.16 18.73 5.68
C GLY A 31 -0.59 18.37 6.96
N VAL A 32 -1.92 18.50 7.00
CA VAL A 32 -2.75 18.10 8.15
C VAL A 32 -3.16 16.62 8.11
N PRO A 33 -3.60 16.03 6.97
CA PRO A 33 -3.90 14.60 6.92
C PRO A 33 -2.70 13.75 7.31
N GLN A 34 -2.90 12.83 8.24
CA GLN A 34 -1.88 11.88 8.66
C GLN A 34 -2.31 10.48 8.23
N ILE A 35 -1.59 9.93 7.25
CA ILE A 35 -1.82 8.57 6.77
C ILE A 35 -0.71 7.69 7.33
N GLU A 36 -1.08 6.75 8.18
CA GLU A 36 -0.19 5.70 8.66
C GLU A 36 -0.21 4.53 7.66
N VAL A 37 0.97 4.09 7.23
CA VAL A 37 1.11 2.93 6.35
C VAL A 37 1.97 1.88 7.04
N THR A 38 1.38 0.71 7.26
CA THR A 38 2.02 -0.41 7.93
C THR A 38 2.27 -1.53 6.92
N PHE A 39 3.51 -2.03 6.92
CA PHE A 39 3.93 -3.18 6.13
C PHE A 39 4.20 -4.34 7.06
N ASP A 40 3.43 -5.40 6.94
CA ASP A 40 3.62 -6.65 7.67
C ASP A 40 4.03 -7.74 6.66
N ILE A 41 5.18 -8.38 6.94
CA ILE A 41 5.72 -9.45 6.10
C ILE A 41 5.85 -10.68 6.98
N ASP A 42 5.13 -11.73 6.61
CA ASP A 42 5.16 -12.98 7.36
C ASP A 42 6.31 -13.90 6.91
N LYS A 43 6.46 -15.02 7.62
CA LYS A 43 7.49 -16.04 7.30
C LYS A 43 7.27 -16.74 5.96
N ASN A 44 6.07 -16.66 5.38
CA ASN A 44 5.73 -17.24 4.08
C ASN A 44 5.99 -16.24 2.93
N GLY A 45 6.44 -15.02 3.24
CA GLY A 45 6.59 -13.95 2.28
C GLY A 45 5.27 -13.36 1.81
N ILE A 46 4.18 -13.54 2.57
CA ILE A 46 2.93 -12.83 2.37
C ILE A 46 3.11 -11.42 2.92
N VAL A 47 2.84 -10.43 2.06
CA VAL A 47 2.96 -9.02 2.42
C VAL A 47 1.57 -8.45 2.62
N ASN A 48 1.26 -7.99 3.82
CA ASN A 48 0.07 -7.22 4.13
C ASN A 48 0.44 -5.74 4.21
N VAL A 49 -0.22 -4.92 3.40
CA VAL A 49 -0.04 -3.46 3.43
C VAL A 49 -1.35 -2.85 3.88
N THR A 50 -1.32 -2.14 5.00
CA THR A 50 -2.47 -1.42 5.56
C THR A 50 -2.19 0.07 5.52
N ALA A 51 -3.17 0.85 5.06
CA ALA A 51 -3.14 2.30 5.14
C ALA A 51 -4.32 2.80 5.96
N LYS A 52 -4.03 3.64 6.96
CA LYS A 52 -4.99 4.21 7.90
C LYS A 52 -4.94 5.72 7.85
N ASP A 53 -6.09 6.36 7.69
CA ASP A 53 -6.23 7.78 8.01
C ASP A 53 -6.42 7.94 9.51
N LEU A 54 -5.47 8.59 10.19
CA LEU A 54 -5.52 8.78 11.65
C LEU A 54 -6.61 9.76 12.07
N GLY A 55 -7.08 10.64 11.18
CA GLY A 55 -8.16 11.59 11.48
C GLY A 55 -9.53 10.94 11.52
N THR A 56 -9.77 9.94 10.66
CA THR A 56 -11.08 9.27 10.54
C THR A 56 -11.08 7.82 11.04
N ASN A 57 -9.91 7.24 11.30
CA ASN A 57 -9.69 5.81 11.54
C ASN A 57 -10.17 4.91 10.39
N LYS A 58 -10.40 5.47 9.19
CA LYS A 58 -10.68 4.66 8.01
C LYS A 58 -9.41 3.95 7.57
N GLU A 59 -9.56 2.66 7.27
CA GLU A 59 -8.46 1.78 6.90
C GLU A 59 -8.78 1.09 5.57
N GLN A 60 -7.73 0.90 4.76
CA GLN A 60 -7.76 0.06 3.57
C GLN A 60 -6.49 -0.78 3.54
N ASN A 61 -6.64 -2.08 3.26
CA ASN A 61 -5.52 -2.99 3.21
C ASN A 61 -5.53 -3.85 1.94
N ILE A 62 -4.37 -4.36 1.59
CA ILE A 62 -4.17 -5.31 0.50
C ILE A 62 -3.16 -6.37 0.93
N THR A 63 -3.40 -7.61 0.51
CA THR A 63 -2.54 -8.75 0.81
C THR A 63 -1.95 -9.27 -0.49
N PHE A 64 -0.63 -9.43 -0.52
CA PHE A 64 0.11 -10.00 -1.63
C PHE A 64 0.70 -11.34 -1.21
N SER A 65 0.24 -12.44 -1.80
CA SER A 65 0.91 -13.73 -1.65
C SER A 65 1.92 -13.94 -2.78
N SER A 66 3.03 -14.63 -2.49
CA SER A 66 4.06 -14.98 -3.50
C SER A 66 3.51 -15.80 -4.68
N SER A 67 2.32 -16.41 -4.56
CA SER A 67 1.65 -17.13 -5.64
C SER A 67 0.76 -16.26 -6.52
N SER A 68 0.39 -15.05 -6.07
CA SER A 68 -0.56 -14.16 -6.75
C SER A 68 0.08 -13.24 -7.80
N PHE A 69 1.28 -13.58 -8.30
CA PHE A 69 1.88 -12.89 -9.46
C PHE A 69 1.18 -13.23 -10.80
N LEU A 70 0.09 -13.99 -10.76
CA LEU A 70 -0.77 -14.27 -11.92
C LEU A 70 -2.00 -13.34 -11.91
N ALA A 71 -1.98 -12.43 -12.88
CA ALA A 71 -3.11 -11.74 -13.50
C ALA A 71 -3.92 -10.72 -12.67
N LEU A 72 -3.69 -9.44 -12.96
CA LEU A 72 -4.74 -8.66 -13.61
C LEU A 72 -4.07 -7.69 -14.62
N ILE A 73 -4.26 -8.02 -15.90
CA ILE A 73 -4.27 -7.03 -17.00
C ILE A 73 -5.60 -6.29 -16.93
#